data_AF-D0UJI2-F1
#
_entry.id   AF-D0UJI2-F1
#
_cell.length_a   1.000
_cell.length_b   1.000
_cell.length_c   1.000
_cell.angle_alpha   90.00
_cell.angle_beta   90.00
_cell.angle_gamma   90.00
#
_symmetry.space_group_name_H-M   'P 1'
#
loop_
_entity.id
_entity.type
_entity.pdbx_description
1 polymer ?
#
loop_
_entity_poly.entity_id
_entity_poly.type
_entity_poly.pdbx_seq_one_letter_code
_entity_poly.pdbx_strand_id
1 'polypeptide(L)'
;LEKSRIVSQATDERNYHIFYCLLAGMSDDEKHKLGLSDARQFNYLTSGGTITCVGRDDAAEFADIRSAMKVLLFSDSDIWDIFKLLATILHIGNIQIKPKVIDNMDASEILDLTTVGHVAKILEVKPSNLVDALTSKTIFAQGDIVVSNMSVTQSTDVRDAFVKGIYGRLFIWIVAKINSAIFKPKQAFRTSIGVL
;
A
#
# COMPACT_ATOMS: atom_id res chain seq x y z
N LEU A 1 -10.39 0.14 -10.88
CA LEU A 1 -9.11 0.05 -10.12
C LEU A 1 -8.56 -1.36 -10.25
N GLU A 2 -7.44 -1.53 -10.95
CA GLU A 2 -6.76 -2.81 -11.14
C GLU A 2 -5.85 -3.11 -9.95
N LYS A 3 -6.36 -3.80 -8.91
CA LYS A 3 -5.60 -4.00 -7.65
C LYS A 3 -4.44 -4.98 -7.80
N SER A 4 -4.52 -5.94 -8.72
CA SER A 4 -3.45 -6.91 -9.01
C SER A 4 -2.12 -6.23 -9.34
N ARG A 5 -2.17 -5.11 -10.08
CA ARG A 5 -1.02 -4.30 -10.49
C ARG A 5 -0.13 -3.87 -9.32
N ILE A 6 -0.67 -3.78 -8.10
CA ILE A 6 0.10 -3.40 -6.91
C ILE A 6 1.20 -4.41 -6.59
N VAL A 7 0.95 -5.70 -6.78
CA VAL A 7 1.87 -6.76 -6.33
C VAL A 7 2.54 -7.50 -7.48
N SER A 8 2.07 -7.30 -8.70
CA SER A 8 2.56 -7.97 -9.89
C SER A 8 2.36 -7.06 -11.10
N GLN A 9 3.40 -6.91 -11.92
CA GLN A 9 3.36 -6.18 -13.19
C GLN A 9 3.81 -7.08 -14.32
N ALA A 10 3.26 -6.88 -15.53
CA ALA A 10 3.77 -7.57 -16.71
C ALA A 10 5.17 -7.02 -17.10
N THR A 11 5.88 -7.77 -17.93
CA THR A 11 7.18 -7.33 -18.47
C THR A 11 7.04 -5.97 -19.15
N ASP A 12 7.98 -5.07 -18.86
CA ASP A 12 8.04 -3.69 -19.32
C ASP A 12 6.88 -2.79 -18.83
N GLU A 13 6.10 -3.25 -17.84
CA GLU A 13 5.11 -2.43 -17.17
C GLU A 13 5.59 -1.90 -15.81
N ARG A 14 5.12 -0.69 -15.47
CA ARG A 14 5.30 -0.11 -14.14
C ARG A 14 4.10 -0.40 -13.23
N ASN A 15 4.33 -0.22 -11.94
CA ASN A 15 3.25 -0.06 -10.96
C ASN A 15 2.56 1.30 -11.14
N TYR A 16 1.59 1.64 -10.29
CA TYR A 16 0.94 2.96 -10.32
C TYR A 16 1.94 4.10 -10.16
N HIS A 17 1.76 5.17 -10.93
CA HIS A 17 2.68 6.31 -10.99
C HIS A 17 2.97 6.94 -9.63
N ILE A 18 1.98 6.96 -8.74
CA ILE A 18 2.10 7.57 -7.42
C ILE A 18 3.31 7.05 -6.64
N PHE A 19 3.68 5.77 -6.76
CA PHE A 19 4.85 5.25 -6.04
C PHE A 19 6.15 5.85 -6.54
N TYR A 20 6.31 5.98 -7.86
CA TYR A 20 7.49 6.59 -8.46
C TYR A 20 7.52 8.11 -8.19
N CYS A 21 6.37 8.77 -8.27
CA CYS A 21 6.22 10.18 -7.91
C CYS A 21 6.61 10.44 -6.45
N LEU A 22 6.15 9.58 -5.52
CA LEU A 22 6.50 9.63 -4.10
C LEU A 22 8.01 9.61 -3.88
N LEU A 23 8.68 8.63 -4.50
CA LEU A 23 10.12 8.42 -4.35
C LEU A 23 10.95 9.51 -5.05
N ALA A 24 10.47 10.06 -6.15
CA ALA A 24 11.16 11.12 -6.88
C ALA A 24 10.99 12.49 -6.21
N GLY A 25 9.79 12.83 -5.76
CA GLY A 25 9.42 14.20 -5.37
C GLY A 25 9.38 14.49 -3.86
N MET A 26 9.42 13.49 -2.98
CA MET A 26 9.53 13.75 -1.53
C MET A 26 10.87 14.37 -1.15
N SER A 27 10.85 15.21 -0.11
CA SER A 27 12.07 15.68 0.54
C SER A 27 12.82 14.54 1.24
N ASP A 28 14.12 14.71 1.44
CA ASP A 28 14.95 13.69 2.12
C ASP A 28 14.48 13.44 3.57
N ASP A 29 14.02 14.48 4.26
CA ASP A 29 13.44 14.36 5.60
C ASP A 29 12.16 13.52 5.63
N GLU A 30 11.26 13.73 4.66
CA GLU A 30 10.03 12.93 4.52
C GLU A 30 10.37 11.47 4.17
N LYS A 31 11.31 11.27 3.23
CA LYS A 31 11.80 9.92 2.88
C LYS A 31 12.39 9.22 4.08
N HIS A 32 13.23 9.90 4.87
CA HIS A 32 13.82 9.34 6.07
C HIS A 32 12.76 8.92 7.09
N LYS A 33 11.76 9.77 7.35
CA LYS A 33 10.64 9.45 8.26
C LYS A 33 9.85 8.22 7.84
N LEU A 34 9.69 8.01 6.53
CA LEU A 34 8.97 6.88 5.95
C LEU A 34 9.87 5.69 5.61
N GLY A 35 11.20 5.80 5.83
CA GLY A 35 12.19 4.81 5.42
C GLY A 35 12.21 4.55 3.92
N LEU A 36 11.90 5.55 3.09
CA LEU A 36 11.88 5.42 1.65
C LEU A 36 13.29 5.60 1.06
N SER A 37 13.57 4.84 0.02
CA SER A 37 14.84 4.84 -0.70
C SER A 37 14.60 4.75 -2.21
N ASP A 38 15.61 4.35 -2.99
CA ASP A 38 15.47 4.20 -4.44
C ASP A 38 14.42 3.14 -4.81
N ALA A 39 13.69 3.37 -5.92
CA ALA A 39 12.64 2.46 -6.39
C ALA A 39 13.11 1.01 -6.60
N ARG A 40 14.40 0.81 -6.92
CA ARG A 40 15.01 -0.51 -7.10
C ARG A 40 15.07 -1.34 -5.82
N GLN A 41 14.89 -0.71 -4.66
CA GLN A 41 14.89 -1.41 -3.37
C GLN A 41 13.52 -1.98 -3.01
N PHE A 42 12.47 -1.74 -3.80
CA PHE A 42 11.12 -2.19 -3.50
C PHE A 42 10.64 -3.22 -4.52
N ASN A 43 10.38 -4.44 -4.06
CA ASN A 43 9.98 -5.57 -4.92
C ASN A 43 8.75 -5.25 -5.79
N TYR A 44 7.79 -4.52 -5.23
CA TYR A 44 6.57 -4.12 -5.95
C TYR A 44 6.79 -3.07 -7.04
N LEU A 45 7.96 -2.46 -7.12
CA LEU A 45 8.29 -1.49 -8.17
C LEU A 45 9.20 -2.07 -9.25
N THR A 46 9.83 -3.21 -9.00
CA THR A 46 10.81 -3.84 -9.90
C THR A 46 10.29 -5.06 -10.64
N SER A 47 9.12 -5.60 -10.28
CA SER A 47 8.66 -6.90 -10.83
C SER A 47 8.39 -6.88 -12.34
N GLY A 48 8.01 -5.72 -12.90
CA GLY A 48 7.85 -5.54 -14.34
C GLY A 48 9.13 -5.20 -15.11
N GLY A 49 10.29 -5.11 -14.45
CA GLY A 49 11.58 -4.89 -15.11
C GLY A 49 11.87 -3.44 -15.54
N THR A 50 10.94 -2.50 -15.35
CA THR A 50 11.15 -1.07 -15.61
C THR A 50 10.64 -0.19 -14.47
N ILE A 51 11.39 0.87 -14.17
CA ILE A 51 11.02 1.89 -13.18
C ILE A 51 10.85 3.28 -13.81
N THR A 52 11.33 3.45 -15.04
CA THR A 52 11.32 4.72 -15.77
C THR A 52 10.21 4.73 -16.82
N CYS A 53 9.66 5.90 -17.12
CA CYS A 53 8.74 6.10 -18.22
C CYS A 53 9.18 7.30 -19.05
N VAL A 54 9.36 7.10 -20.35
CA VAL A 54 9.86 8.12 -21.27
C VAL A 54 8.87 9.29 -21.32
N GLY A 55 9.40 10.52 -21.23
CA GLY A 55 8.60 11.74 -21.31
C GLY A 55 7.85 12.12 -20.03
N ARG A 56 8.13 11.44 -18.91
CA ARG A 56 7.51 11.75 -17.61
C ARG A 56 8.54 12.21 -16.59
N ASP A 57 8.23 13.31 -15.92
CA ASP A 57 8.95 13.80 -14.75
C ASP A 57 8.14 13.46 -13.49
N ASP A 58 8.49 12.34 -12.84
CA ASP A 58 7.78 11.87 -11.65
C ASP A 58 7.92 12.84 -10.45
N ALA A 59 8.97 13.67 -10.39
CA ALA A 59 9.13 14.66 -9.33
C ALA A 59 8.20 15.87 -9.53
N ALA A 60 8.11 16.37 -10.77
CA ALA A 60 7.15 17.44 -11.12
C ALA A 60 5.71 16.97 -10.91
N GLU A 61 5.37 15.76 -11.34
CA GLU A 61 4.05 15.16 -11.14
C GLU A 61 3.68 15.01 -9.66
N PHE A 62 4.65 14.72 -8.79
CA PHE A 62 4.42 14.69 -7.35
C PHE A 62 4.05 16.08 -6.78
N ALA A 63 4.71 17.13 -7.26
CA ALA A 63 4.40 18.50 -6.86
C ALA A 63 2.97 18.89 -7.30
N ASP A 64 2.56 18.49 -8.50
CA ASP A 64 1.20 18.69 -9.00
C ASP A 64 0.17 17.91 -8.17
N ILE A 65 0.45 16.65 -7.82
CA ILE A 65 -0.40 15.83 -6.95
C ILE A 65 -0.59 16.50 -5.58
N ARG A 66 0.48 16.97 -4.93
CA ARG A 66 0.39 17.68 -3.64
C ARG A 66 -0.44 18.94 -3.77
N SER A 67 -0.23 19.72 -4.83
CA SER A 67 -0.96 20.96 -5.08
C SER A 67 -2.45 20.69 -5.32
N ALA A 68 -2.79 19.66 -6.11
CA ALA A 68 -4.17 19.25 -6.35
C ALA A 68 -4.87 18.79 -5.07
N MET A 69 -4.19 18.01 -4.21
CA MET A 69 -4.72 17.61 -2.90
C MET A 69 -5.05 18.83 -2.03
N LYS A 70 -4.23 19.88 -2.05
CA LYS A 70 -4.52 21.14 -1.34
C LYS A 70 -5.75 21.85 -1.88
N VAL A 71 -5.87 21.97 -3.20
CA VAL A 71 -7.06 22.56 -3.84
C VAL A 71 -8.32 21.77 -3.50
N LEU A 72 -8.22 20.45 -3.39
CA LEU A 72 -9.32 19.53 -3.03
C LEU A 72 -9.53 19.41 -1.51
N LEU A 73 -8.97 20.32 -0.72
CA LEU A 73 -9.19 20.45 0.72
C LEU A 73 -8.75 19.23 1.54
N PHE A 74 -7.71 18.53 1.07
CA PHE A 74 -7.01 17.56 1.91
C PHE A 74 -6.14 18.31 2.93
N SER A 75 -6.30 17.98 4.21
CA SER A 75 -5.45 18.53 5.27
C SER A 75 -4.01 18.03 5.14
N ASP A 76 -3.05 18.68 5.80
CA ASP A 76 -1.68 18.16 5.88
C ASP A 76 -1.60 16.76 6.49
N SER A 77 -2.44 16.48 7.51
CA SER A 77 -2.55 15.14 8.10
C SER A 77 -3.08 14.13 7.09
N ASP A 78 -4.16 14.47 6.38
CA ASP A 78 -4.73 13.60 5.33
C ASP A 78 -3.65 13.21 4.31
N ILE A 79 -2.90 14.20 3.81
CA ILE A 79 -1.84 13.98 2.81
C ILE A 79 -0.73 13.10 3.38
N TRP A 80 -0.30 13.38 4.61
CA TRP A 80 0.73 12.60 5.28
C TRP A 80 0.28 11.15 5.55
N ASP A 81 -0.97 10.93 5.95
CA ASP A 81 -1.53 9.61 6.17
C ASP A 81 -1.62 8.80 4.86
N ILE A 82 -1.99 9.44 3.74
CA ILE A 82 -1.92 8.82 2.41
C ILE A 82 -0.49 8.37 2.11
N PHE A 83 0.50 9.22 2.37
CA PHE A 83 1.90 8.91 2.12
C PHE A 83 2.43 7.79 3.03
N LYS A 84 2.05 7.77 4.31
CA LYS A 84 2.31 6.65 5.23
C LYS A 84 1.77 5.33 4.69
N LEU A 85 0.54 5.31 4.17
CA LEU A 85 -0.07 4.11 3.62
C LEU A 85 0.60 3.64 2.32
N LEU A 86 1.01 4.57 1.45
CA LEU A 86 1.77 4.24 0.23
C LEU A 86 3.15 3.67 0.55
N ALA A 87 3.88 4.28 1.49
CA ALA A 87 5.17 3.78 1.96
C ALA A 87 5.03 2.39 2.61
N THR A 88 3.97 2.20 3.40
CA THR A 88 3.65 0.89 4.01
C THR A 88 3.49 -0.21 2.97
N ILE A 89 2.80 0.06 1.85
CA ILE A 89 2.62 -0.92 0.77
C ILE A 89 3.99 -1.37 0.22
N LEU A 90 4.90 -0.42 0.00
CA LEU A 90 6.24 -0.70 -0.51
C LEU A 90 7.04 -1.57 0.46
N HIS A 91 7.05 -1.21 1.74
CA HIS A 91 7.77 -1.95 2.78
C HIS A 91 7.21 -3.36 3.01
N ILE A 92 5.89 -3.52 3.00
CA ILE A 92 5.27 -4.85 3.12
C ILE A 92 5.69 -5.76 1.96
N GLY A 93 5.83 -5.23 0.74
CA GLY A 93 6.31 -5.99 -0.42
C GLY A 93 7.74 -6.55 -0.26
N ASN A 94 8.52 -5.97 0.65
CA ASN A 94 9.88 -6.42 0.97
C ASN A 94 9.94 -7.42 2.12
N ILE A 95 8.83 -7.66 2.84
CA ILE A 95 8.79 -8.67 3.90
C ILE A 95 9.07 -10.05 3.30
N GLN A 96 10.18 -10.64 3.73
CA GLN A 96 10.61 -11.98 3.32
C GLN A 96 10.00 -13.03 4.24
N ILE A 97 9.19 -13.90 3.65
CA ILE A 97 8.55 -15.04 4.31
C ILE A 97 9.33 -16.29 3.94
N LYS A 98 9.76 -17.07 4.94
CA LYS A 98 10.57 -18.28 4.76
C LYS A 98 9.85 -19.52 5.29
N PRO A 99 10.12 -20.69 4.71
CA PRO A 99 9.51 -21.93 5.16
C PRO A 99 10.03 -22.31 6.54
N LYS A 100 9.13 -22.82 7.37
CA LYS A 100 9.41 -23.40 8.69
C LYS A 100 8.58 -24.66 8.84
N VAL A 101 9.06 -25.62 9.62
CA VAL A 101 8.27 -26.80 10.00
C VAL A 101 7.98 -26.71 11.49
N ILE A 102 6.71 -26.80 11.86
CA ILE A 102 6.25 -26.85 13.25
C ILE A 102 5.35 -28.09 13.38
N ASP A 103 5.65 -28.99 14.30
CA ASP A 103 4.88 -30.23 14.54
C ASP A 103 4.61 -31.06 13.27
N ASN A 104 5.63 -31.19 12.41
CA ASN A 104 5.56 -31.85 11.09
C ASN A 104 4.56 -31.23 10.10
N MET A 105 4.12 -29.99 10.34
CA MET A 105 3.28 -29.22 9.43
C MET A 105 4.06 -28.07 8.80
N ASP A 106 3.68 -27.75 7.55
CA ASP A 106 4.19 -26.59 6.84
C ASP A 106 3.75 -25.30 7.54
N ALA A 107 4.74 -24.49 7.91
CA ALA A 107 4.58 -23.18 8.51
C ALA A 107 5.47 -22.16 7.79
N SER A 108 5.38 -20.92 8.23
CA SER A 108 6.20 -19.83 7.73
C SER A 108 6.71 -18.97 8.87
N GLU A 109 7.81 -18.29 8.62
CA GLU A 109 8.34 -17.27 9.52
C GLU A 109 8.85 -16.06 8.76
N ILE A 110 8.86 -14.91 9.44
CA ILE A 110 9.45 -13.67 8.94
C ILE A 110 10.79 -13.49 9.65
N LEU A 111 11.88 -13.48 8.88
CA LEU A 111 13.23 -13.34 9.44
C LEU A 111 13.58 -11.89 9.75
N ASP A 112 13.24 -10.96 8.85
CA ASP A 112 13.54 -9.55 9.04
C ASP A 112 12.43 -8.84 9.83
N LEU A 113 12.56 -8.87 11.15
CA LEU A 113 11.70 -8.14 12.05
C LEU A 113 11.94 -6.62 12.03
N THR A 114 13.01 -6.14 11.41
CA THR A 114 13.30 -4.71 11.29
C THR A 114 12.29 -4.04 10.35
N THR A 115 12.09 -4.62 9.17
CA THR A 115 11.07 -4.14 8.22
C THR A 115 9.68 -4.21 8.83
N VAL A 116 9.36 -5.28 9.56
CA VAL A 116 8.08 -5.42 10.29
C VAL A 116 7.92 -4.31 11.33
N GLY A 117 8.96 -4.05 12.14
CA GLY A 117 8.95 -3.00 13.14
C GLY A 117 8.74 -1.61 12.53
N HIS A 118 9.37 -1.35 11.38
CA HIS A 118 9.21 -0.11 10.63
C HIS A 118 7.78 0.06 10.09
N VAL A 119 7.23 -0.97 9.45
CA VAL A 119 5.84 -0.96 8.97
C VAL A 119 4.86 -0.77 10.12
N ALA A 120 5.05 -1.51 11.22
CA ALA A 120 4.21 -1.44 12.39
C ALA A 120 4.24 -0.04 13.03
N LYS A 121 5.39 0.64 13.02
CA LYS A 121 5.52 2.03 13.47
C LYS A 121 4.73 2.99 12.57
N ILE A 122 4.80 2.84 11.24
CA ILE A 122 4.06 3.69 10.30
C ILE A 122 2.54 3.48 10.44
N LEU A 123 2.11 2.23 10.61
CA LEU A 123 0.71 1.86 10.80
C LEU A 123 0.20 2.07 12.23
N GLU A 124 1.08 2.43 13.17
CA GLU A 124 0.75 2.63 14.59
C GLU A 124 0.14 1.37 15.24
N VAL A 125 0.66 0.20 14.88
CA VAL A 125 0.25 -1.11 15.40
C VAL A 125 1.40 -1.82 16.11
N LYS A 126 1.08 -2.87 16.86
CA LYS A 126 2.11 -3.74 17.47
C LYS A 126 2.79 -4.60 16.38
N PRO A 127 4.13 -4.69 16.34
CA PRO A 127 4.83 -5.56 15.39
C PRO A 127 4.38 -7.02 15.46
N SER A 128 4.12 -7.54 16.66
CA SER A 128 3.60 -8.90 16.86
C SER A 128 2.29 -9.15 16.11
N ASN A 129 1.36 -8.18 16.16
CA ASN A 129 0.08 -8.32 15.48
C ASN A 129 0.25 -8.36 13.96
N LEU A 130 1.24 -7.65 13.42
CA LEU A 130 1.56 -7.70 11.99
C LEU A 130 2.19 -9.04 11.60
N VAL A 131 3.08 -9.60 12.43
CA VAL A 131 3.63 -10.95 12.21
C VAL A 131 2.48 -11.96 12.22
N ASP A 132 1.67 -11.98 13.28
CA ASP A 132 0.56 -12.91 13.43
C ASP A 132 -0.43 -12.81 12.26
N ALA A 133 -0.76 -11.59 11.82
CA ALA A 133 -1.64 -11.37 10.68
C ALA A 133 -1.06 -11.89 9.35
N LEU A 134 0.26 -11.99 9.23
CA LEU A 134 0.94 -12.45 8.02
C LEU A 134 1.33 -13.93 8.07
N THR A 135 1.47 -14.54 9.24
CA THR A 135 1.98 -15.92 9.40
C THR A 135 0.95 -16.89 9.98
N SER A 136 -0.15 -16.40 10.53
CA SER A 136 -1.14 -17.22 11.23
C SER A 136 -2.55 -16.95 10.71
N LYS A 137 -3.41 -17.98 10.77
CA LYS A 137 -4.84 -17.86 10.48
C LYS A 137 -5.66 -18.33 11.66
N THR A 138 -6.75 -17.62 11.91
CA THR A 138 -7.73 -17.96 12.94
C THR A 138 -8.98 -18.52 12.27
N ILE A 139 -9.37 -19.73 12.65
CA ILE A 139 -10.55 -20.43 12.12
C ILE A 139 -11.54 -20.59 13.27
N PHE A 140 -12.78 -20.19 13.02
CA PHE A 140 -13.90 -20.41 13.94
C PHE A 140 -14.64 -21.68 13.51
N ALA A 141 -14.61 -22.72 14.34
CA ALA A 141 -15.24 -24.00 14.02
C ALA A 141 -16.10 -24.46 15.20
N GLN A 142 -17.42 -24.56 14.98
CA GLN A 142 -18.38 -25.11 15.96
C GLN A 142 -18.32 -24.51 17.38
N GLY A 143 -17.95 -23.23 17.51
CA GLY A 143 -17.81 -22.54 18.79
C GLY A 143 -16.37 -22.41 19.30
N ASP A 144 -15.43 -23.17 18.72
CA ASP A 144 -14.01 -23.11 19.05
C ASP A 144 -13.24 -22.15 18.14
N ILE A 145 -12.21 -21.54 18.72
CA ILE A 145 -11.26 -20.68 18.01
C ILE A 145 -9.95 -21.45 17.87
N VAL A 146 -9.59 -21.80 16.64
CA VAL A 146 -8.35 -22.51 16.33
C VAL A 146 -7.40 -21.56 15.60
N VAL A 147 -6.23 -21.31 16.18
CA VAL A 147 -5.14 -20.59 15.52
C VAL A 147 -4.17 -21.60 14.94
N SER A 148 -3.82 -21.44 13.66
CA SER A 148 -2.90 -22.33 12.96
C SER A 148 -1.89 -21.53 12.14
N ASN A 149 -0.67 -22.06 12.01
CA ASN A 149 0.36 -21.46 11.17
C ASN A 149 -0.02 -21.59 9.68
N MET A 150 0.44 -20.63 8.88
CA MET A 150 0.27 -20.61 7.43
C MET A 150 1.56 -21.05 6.73
N SER A 151 1.42 -21.75 5.60
CA SER A 151 2.55 -22.03 4.72
C SER A 151 3.07 -20.74 4.06
N VAL A 152 4.29 -20.78 3.48
CA VAL A 152 4.87 -19.62 2.78
C VAL A 152 3.95 -19.08 1.68
N THR A 153 3.33 -19.97 0.91
CA THR A 153 2.39 -19.58 -0.15
C THR A 153 1.18 -18.86 0.42
N GLN A 154 0.55 -19.43 1.47
CA GLN A 154 -0.59 -18.81 2.13
C GLN A 154 -0.25 -17.43 2.71
N SER A 155 0.88 -17.33 3.40
CA SER A 155 1.37 -16.07 3.97
C SER A 155 1.69 -15.02 2.91
N THR A 156 2.24 -15.43 1.77
CA THR A 156 2.50 -14.55 0.62
C THR A 156 1.19 -14.04 0.03
N ASP A 157 0.20 -14.91 -0.16
CA ASP A 157 -1.14 -14.54 -0.64
C ASP A 157 -1.83 -13.57 0.33
N VAL A 158 -1.72 -13.80 1.64
CA VAL A 158 -2.27 -12.92 2.66
C VAL A 158 -1.58 -11.56 2.66
N ARG A 159 -0.25 -11.51 2.58
CA ARG A 159 0.53 -10.28 2.44
C ARG A 159 0.06 -9.46 1.23
N ASP A 160 -0.07 -10.11 0.08
CA ASP A 160 -0.48 -9.49 -1.16
C ASP A 160 -1.94 -9.02 -1.12
N ALA A 161 -2.84 -9.82 -0.53
CA ALA A 161 -4.22 -9.44 -0.30
C ALA A 161 -4.33 -8.24 0.65
N PHE A 162 -3.50 -8.19 1.69
CA PHE A 162 -3.46 -7.10 2.66
C PHE A 162 -3.09 -5.78 1.99
N VAL A 163 -2.01 -5.73 1.18
CA VAL A 163 -1.63 -4.50 0.47
C VAL A 163 -2.64 -4.07 -0.60
N LYS A 164 -3.25 -5.03 -1.31
CA LYS A 164 -4.38 -4.75 -2.24
C LYS A 164 -5.57 -4.16 -1.49
N GLY A 165 -5.82 -4.63 -0.27
CA GLY A 165 -6.85 -4.13 0.63
C GLY A 165 -6.58 -2.69 1.06
N ILE A 166 -5.36 -2.38 1.51
CA ILE A 166 -4.93 -1.03 1.88
C ILE A 166 -5.12 -0.07 0.70
N TYR A 167 -4.52 -0.39 -0.46
CA TYR A 167 -4.59 0.48 -1.62
C TYR A 167 -6.03 0.67 -2.13
N GLY A 168 -6.82 -0.40 -2.13
CA GLY A 168 -8.22 -0.34 -2.52
C GLY A 168 -9.07 0.56 -1.62
N ARG A 169 -8.88 0.48 -0.29
CA ARG A 169 -9.59 1.36 0.66
C ARG A 169 -9.10 2.79 0.57
N LEU A 170 -7.79 3.00 0.41
CA LEU A 170 -7.19 4.32 0.20
C LEU A 170 -7.79 5.01 -1.03
N PHE A 171 -7.89 4.30 -2.16
CA PHE A 171 -8.50 4.82 -3.38
C PHE A 171 -9.96 5.24 -3.19
N ILE A 172 -10.77 4.39 -2.55
CA ILE A 172 -12.18 4.69 -2.27
C ILE A 172 -12.28 5.93 -1.37
N TRP A 173 -11.42 6.02 -0.35
CA TRP A 173 -11.40 7.15 0.57
C TRP A 173 -11.01 8.47 -0.13
N ILE A 174 -10.00 8.44 -1.01
CA ILE A 174 -9.61 9.60 -1.82
C ILE A 174 -10.79 10.05 -2.70
N VAL A 175 -11.45 9.13 -3.40
CA VAL A 175 -12.63 9.44 -4.24
C VAL A 175 -13.75 10.05 -3.40
N ALA A 176 -14.01 9.50 -2.21
CA ALA A 176 -15.01 10.05 -1.30
C ALA A 176 -14.65 11.49 -0.86
N LYS A 177 -13.39 11.76 -0.52
CA LYS A 177 -12.90 13.09 -0.14
C LYS A 177 -13.06 14.11 -1.28
N ILE A 178 -12.68 13.71 -2.49
CA ILE A 178 -12.87 14.53 -3.70
C ILE A 178 -14.35 14.84 -3.90
N ASN A 179 -15.20 13.81 -3.84
CA ASN A 179 -16.65 13.97 -4.00
C ASN A 179 -17.22 14.93 -2.95
N SER A 180 -16.79 14.83 -1.69
CA SER A 180 -17.20 15.77 -0.63
C SER A 180 -16.75 17.21 -0.89
N ALA A 181 -15.59 17.42 -1.52
CA ALA A 181 -15.10 18.77 -1.83
C ALA A 181 -15.83 19.42 -3.02
N ILE A 182 -16.20 18.64 -4.04
CA ILE A 182 -16.85 19.17 -5.26
C ILE A 182 -18.38 19.13 -5.21
N PHE A 183 -18.95 18.30 -4.34
CA PHE A 183 -20.40 18.17 -4.22
C PHE A 183 -21.00 19.42 -3.58
N LYS A 184 -21.94 20.03 -4.31
CA LYS A 184 -22.76 21.15 -3.80
C LYS A 184 -24.19 20.63 -3.53
N PRO A 185 -24.76 20.88 -2.33
CA PRO A 185 -26.14 20.51 -2.02
C PRO A 185 -27.15 21.17 -2.99
N LYS A 186 -28.30 20.51 -3.20
CA LYS A 186 -29.28 20.89 -4.23
C LYS A 186 -29.87 22.30 -4.02
N GLN A 187 -29.93 23.07 -5.10
CA GLN A 187 -31.06 23.97 -5.37
C GLN A 187 -32.04 23.28 -6.34
N ALA A 188 -33.29 23.75 -6.39
CA ALA A 188 -34.49 23.04 -6.84
C ALA A 188 -34.44 22.27 -8.19
N PHE A 189 -33.52 22.59 -9.10
CA PHE A 189 -33.33 21.88 -10.37
C PHE A 189 -31.84 21.77 -10.71
N ARG A 190 -31.36 20.59 -11.15
CA ARG A 190 -29.99 20.40 -11.65
C ARG A 190 -29.99 19.52 -12.90
N THR A 191 -29.42 20.04 -13.99
CA THR A 191 -29.02 19.26 -15.15
C THR A 191 -27.55 18.85 -14.99
N SER A 192 -27.18 17.67 -15.46
CA SER A 192 -25.80 17.16 -15.42
C SER A 192 -25.49 16.44 -16.72
N ILE A 193 -24.26 16.59 -17.20
CA ILE A 193 -23.74 15.84 -18.35
C ILE A 193 -22.77 14.79 -17.79
N GLY A 194 -23.05 13.51 -18.03
CA GLY A 194 -22.16 12.43 -17.69
C GLY A 194 -21.12 12.23 -18.80
N VAL A 195 -19.85 12.07 -18.42
CA VAL A 195 -18.77 11.66 -19.32
C VAL A 195 -18.34 10.27 -18.87
N LEU A 196 -18.41 9.29 -19.78
CA LEU A 196 -17.96 7.92 -19.56
C LEU A 196 -16.55 7.73 -20.13
#